data_AF-X5FX47-F1
#
_entry.id   AF-X5FX47-F1
#
_cell.length_a   1.000
_cell.length_b   1.000
_cell.length_c   1.000
_cell.angle_alpha   90.00
_cell.angle_beta   90.00
_cell.angle_gamma   90.00
#
_symmetry.space_group_name_H-M   'P 1'
#
loop_
_entity.id
_entity.type
_entity.pdbx_description
1 polymer ?
#
loop_
_entity_poly.entity_id
_entity_poly.type
_entity_poly.pdbx_seq_one_letter_code
_entity_poly.pdbx_strand_id
1 'polypeptide(L)'
;MINDIVQITTGSTSTDENNTIQQQITRVKSSVEYHIYHDGSIKYKLIDETGNGTEKTVLALKRARSKAKYIFHDSLSNEHEIGTYNIIMTEDTYNNDLYKDKLGTDMIYLISINDNVSSYSSGDVKFTLEINTTRYYANDVTTASLLGAMLNTGYSDFNFNGGSNDEGLSTGGSTSHKNGMNLDMRYLRKDESGNGIHLNLNSETGDPCGWKGLDVERQNNFICELKRFGWGVIKGWKYWDSDSSPNTGPIWGEWYVAWRNEHPGETERPILKH
;
A
#
# COMPACT_ATOMS: atom_id res chain seq x y z
N MET A 1 -19.84 -24.14 -8.43
CA MET A 1 -18.41 -23.87 -8.66
C MET A 1 -18.19 -23.84 -10.17
N ILE A 2 -18.13 -22.65 -10.76
CA ILE A 2 -17.73 -22.50 -12.16
C ILE A 2 -16.20 -22.52 -12.14
N ASN A 3 -15.62 -23.54 -12.77
CA ASN A 3 -14.18 -23.61 -12.97
C ASN A 3 -13.76 -22.34 -13.73
N ASP A 4 -12.98 -21.49 -13.09
CA ASP A 4 -12.23 -20.42 -13.75
C ASP A 4 -11.33 -21.09 -14.80
N ILE A 5 -11.79 -21.14 -16.04
CA ILE A 5 -11.03 -21.71 -17.15
C ILE A 5 -9.78 -20.83 -17.30
N VAL A 6 -8.67 -21.33 -16.78
CA VAL A 6 -7.32 -20.88 -17.06
C VAL A 6 -7.11 -20.99 -18.56
N GLN A 7 -7.31 -19.88 -19.29
CA GLN A 7 -6.83 -19.82 -20.67
C GLN A 7 -5.33 -19.54 -20.60
N ILE A 8 -4.55 -20.62 -20.67
CA ILE A 8 -3.11 -20.55 -20.94
C ILE A 8 -2.98 -20.04 -22.37
N THR A 9 -2.48 -18.82 -22.54
CA THR A 9 -2.14 -18.28 -23.85
C THR A 9 -0.66 -17.94 -23.84
N THR A 10 0.08 -18.51 -24.79
CA THR A 10 1.49 -18.22 -24.99
C THR A 10 1.60 -16.85 -25.67
N GLY A 11 2.11 -15.87 -24.93
CA GLY A 11 2.47 -14.56 -25.49
C GLY A 11 3.97 -14.52 -25.79
N SER A 12 4.35 -13.76 -26.81
CA SER A 12 5.75 -13.46 -27.12
C SER A 12 5.89 -11.95 -27.20
N THR A 13 6.80 -11.38 -26.42
CA THR A 13 7.27 -10.01 -26.60
C THR A 13 8.71 -10.08 -27.09
N SER A 14 9.00 -9.42 -28.22
CA SER A 14 10.37 -9.14 -28.64
C SER A 14 10.42 -7.91 -29.53
N THR A 15 11.44 -7.07 -29.33
CA THR A 15 11.89 -6.03 -30.25
C THR A 15 13.07 -6.47 -31.12
N ASP A 16 13.53 -7.72 -31.01
CA ASP A 16 14.64 -8.30 -31.78
C ASP A 16 14.30 -9.71 -32.31
N GLU A 17 14.54 -9.95 -33.60
CA GLU A 17 14.17 -11.20 -34.30
C GLU A 17 14.91 -12.46 -33.82
N ASN A 18 15.89 -12.34 -32.91
CA ASN A 18 16.80 -13.43 -32.54
C ASN A 18 16.72 -13.90 -31.08
N ASN A 19 15.82 -13.38 -30.24
CA ASN A 19 15.74 -13.79 -28.83
C ASN A 19 14.31 -13.84 -28.29
N THR A 20 13.57 -14.89 -28.65
CA THR A 20 12.19 -15.09 -28.19
C THR A 20 12.16 -15.71 -26.78
N ILE A 21 11.91 -14.88 -25.76
CA ILE A 21 11.61 -15.38 -24.41
C ILE A 21 10.15 -15.85 -24.40
N GLN A 22 9.92 -17.15 -24.30
CA GLN A 22 8.58 -17.71 -24.09
C GLN A 22 8.21 -17.56 -22.62
N GLN A 23 7.28 -16.65 -22.29
CA GLN A 23 6.64 -16.61 -20.98
C GLN A 23 5.33 -17.40 -21.01
N GLN A 24 5.15 -18.31 -20.08
CA GLN A 24 3.83 -18.88 -19.79
C GLN A 24 2.99 -17.81 -19.09
N ILE A 25 2.07 -17.19 -19.83
CA ILE A 25 1.11 -16.24 -19.26
C ILE A 25 -0.18 -17.01 -18.94
N THR A 26 -0.40 -17.27 -17.66
CA THR A 26 -1.72 -17.69 -17.17
C THR A 26 -2.60 -16.46 -17.11
N ARG A 27 -3.42 -16.20 -18.16
CA ARG A 27 -4.40 -15.11 -18.12
C ARG A 27 -5.58 -15.53 -17.24
N VAL A 28 -5.50 -15.23 -15.95
CA VAL A 28 -6.67 -15.24 -15.07
C VAL A 28 -7.62 -14.15 -15.56
N LYS A 29 -8.89 -14.52 -15.80
CA LYS A 29 -9.90 -13.54 -16.22
C LYS A 29 -10.08 -12.48 -15.12
N SER A 30 -10.18 -11.23 -15.54
CA SER A 30 -10.48 -10.10 -14.68
C SER A 30 -11.54 -9.22 -15.34
N SER A 31 -12.37 -8.58 -14.50
CA SER A 31 -13.40 -7.63 -14.91
C SER A 31 -12.85 -6.20 -15.03
N VAL A 32 -11.70 -5.94 -14.40
CA VAL A 32 -10.96 -4.68 -14.49
C VAL A 32 -9.46 -4.94 -14.38
N GLU A 33 -8.69 -4.22 -15.20
CA GLU A 33 -7.22 -4.13 -15.12
C GLU A 33 -6.84 -2.74 -14.62
N TYR A 34 -5.95 -2.66 -13.65
CA TYR A 34 -5.30 -1.45 -13.18
C TYR A 34 -3.84 -1.43 -13.68
N HIS A 35 -3.53 -0.44 -14.51
CA HIS A 35 -2.18 -0.19 -15.03
C HIS A 35 -1.53 0.91 -14.21
N ILE A 36 -0.56 0.53 -13.38
CA ILE A 36 0.14 1.36 -12.42
C ILE A 36 1.48 1.73 -13.03
N TYR A 37 1.70 3.01 -13.34
CA TYR A 37 2.93 3.47 -13.96
C TYR A 37 3.89 4.03 -12.90
N HIS A 38 5.18 3.75 -13.04
CA HIS A 38 6.23 4.21 -12.12
C HIS A 38 6.21 5.73 -11.85
N ASP A 39 5.64 6.53 -12.75
CA ASP A 39 5.53 7.98 -12.62
C ASP A 39 4.45 8.46 -11.65
N GLY A 40 3.59 7.56 -11.15
CA GLY A 40 2.45 7.86 -10.28
C GLY A 40 1.09 7.73 -10.94
N SER A 41 1.05 7.61 -12.27
CA SER A 41 -0.19 7.51 -13.02
C SER A 41 -0.83 6.13 -12.81
N ILE A 42 -2.14 6.09 -12.63
CA ILE A 42 -2.92 4.85 -12.61
C ILE A 42 -4.02 4.96 -13.67
N LYS A 43 -4.00 4.04 -14.63
CA LYS A 43 -5.07 3.88 -15.63
C LYS A 43 -5.82 2.60 -15.35
N TYR A 44 -7.02 2.50 -15.90
CA TYR A 44 -7.82 1.28 -15.78
C TYR A 44 -8.45 0.90 -17.12
N LYS A 45 -8.72 -0.39 -17.27
CA LYS A 45 -9.44 -0.96 -18.40
C LYS A 45 -10.53 -1.89 -17.89
N LEU A 46 -11.77 -1.64 -18.28
CA LEU A 46 -12.92 -2.47 -17.94
C LEU A 46 -13.08 -3.57 -18.99
N ILE A 47 -13.44 -4.77 -18.53
CA ILE A 47 -13.54 -5.97 -19.38
C ILE A 47 -14.94 -6.56 -19.22
N ASP A 48 -15.61 -6.81 -20.35
CA ASP A 48 -16.86 -7.55 -20.34
C ASP A 48 -16.59 -9.06 -20.34
N GLU A 49 -16.74 -9.69 -19.18
CA GLU A 49 -16.54 -11.13 -19.03
C GLU A 49 -17.71 -11.98 -19.54
N THR A 50 -18.87 -11.38 -19.83
CA THR A 50 -20.08 -12.15 -20.20
C THR A 50 -20.06 -12.66 -21.63
N GLY A 51 -19.29 -12.00 -22.52
CA GLY A 51 -19.05 -12.46 -23.90
C GLY A 51 -20.30 -12.73 -24.74
N ASN A 52 -21.47 -12.23 -24.33
CA ASN A 52 -22.77 -12.55 -24.94
C ASN A 52 -23.13 -11.62 -26.10
N GLY A 53 -22.19 -10.76 -26.53
CA GLY A 53 -22.38 -9.80 -27.62
C GLY A 53 -23.31 -8.63 -27.32
N THR A 54 -23.78 -8.49 -26.08
CA THR A 54 -24.59 -7.33 -25.67
C THR A 54 -23.66 -6.19 -25.28
N GLU A 55 -23.72 -5.07 -25.99
CA GLU A 55 -22.96 -3.88 -25.64
C GLU A 55 -23.38 -3.36 -24.26
N LYS A 56 -22.42 -3.20 -23.35
CA LYS A 56 -22.63 -2.67 -22.01
C LYS A 56 -22.17 -1.23 -21.93
N THR A 57 -22.91 -0.42 -21.17
CA THR A 57 -22.45 0.93 -20.83
C THR A 57 -21.23 0.86 -19.91
N VAL A 58 -20.41 1.92 -19.93
CA VAL A 58 -19.27 2.06 -19.02
C VAL A 58 -19.70 1.92 -17.55
N LEU A 59 -20.84 2.51 -17.17
CA LEU A 59 -21.37 2.40 -15.81
C LEU A 59 -21.76 0.96 -15.46
N ALA A 60 -22.36 0.21 -16.40
CA ALA A 60 -22.68 -1.19 -16.18
C ALA A 60 -21.42 -2.04 -15.97
N LEU A 61 -20.35 -1.78 -16.71
CA LEU A 61 -19.06 -2.47 -16.53
C LEU A 61 -18.40 -2.10 -15.20
N LYS A 62 -18.41 -0.82 -14.80
CA LYS A 62 -17.91 -0.40 -13.48
C LYS A 62 -18.68 -1.08 -12.36
N ARG A 63 -20.00 -1.22 -12.51
CA ARG A 63 -20.86 -1.89 -11.53
C ARG A 63 -20.62 -3.39 -11.46
N ALA A 64 -20.28 -4.01 -12.59
CA ALA A 64 -20.06 -5.45 -12.71
C ALA A 64 -18.64 -5.92 -12.32
N ARG A 65 -17.78 -5.03 -11.80
CA ARG A 65 -16.44 -5.41 -11.33
C ARG A 65 -16.53 -6.49 -10.24
N SER A 66 -15.85 -7.60 -10.45
CA SER A 66 -15.82 -8.79 -9.60
C SER A 66 -14.41 -9.32 -9.36
N LYS A 67 -13.47 -9.05 -10.27
CA LYS A 67 -12.04 -9.39 -10.19
C LYS A 67 -11.18 -8.25 -10.74
N ALA A 68 -10.16 -7.86 -9.98
CA ALA A 68 -9.19 -6.82 -10.34
C ALA A 68 -7.81 -7.43 -10.62
N LYS A 69 -7.24 -7.09 -11.78
CA LYS A 69 -5.86 -7.41 -12.13
C LYS A 69 -4.99 -6.17 -11.98
N TYR A 70 -3.83 -6.28 -11.34
CA TYR A 70 -2.87 -5.18 -11.17
C TYR A 70 -1.61 -5.44 -12.00
N ILE A 71 -1.24 -4.46 -12.82
CA ILE A 71 -0.11 -4.51 -13.73
C ILE A 71 0.74 -3.26 -13.47
N PHE A 72 1.99 -3.45 -13.08
CA PHE A 72 2.93 -2.36 -12.87
C PHE A 72 3.83 -2.17 -14.10
N HIS A 73 4.05 -0.92 -14.49
CA HIS A 73 4.87 -0.50 -15.63
C HIS A 73 6.09 0.23 -15.07
N ASP A 74 7.26 -0.40 -15.16
CA ASP A 74 8.49 0.16 -14.62
C ASP A 74 9.02 1.34 -15.46
N SER A 75 10.13 1.95 -15.03
CA SER A 75 10.74 3.11 -15.73
C SER A 75 11.22 2.82 -17.14
N LEU A 76 11.39 1.54 -17.50
CA LEU A 76 11.79 1.07 -18.82
C LEU A 76 10.57 0.59 -19.63
N SER A 77 9.35 0.79 -19.11
CA SER A 77 8.08 0.31 -19.67
C SER A 77 7.95 -1.24 -19.71
N ASN A 78 8.70 -1.96 -18.88
CA ASN A 78 8.45 -3.39 -18.70
C ASN A 78 7.17 -3.59 -17.89
N GLU A 79 6.39 -4.60 -18.29
CA GLU A 79 5.15 -4.97 -17.61
C GLU A 79 5.41 -6.03 -16.53
N HIS A 80 4.87 -5.79 -15.35
CA HIS A 80 4.91 -6.67 -14.19
C HIS A 80 3.48 -7.02 -13.78
N GLU A 81 3.03 -8.23 -14.12
CA GLU A 81 1.75 -8.75 -13.63
C GLU A 81 1.86 -9.12 -12.15
N ILE A 82 1.29 -8.29 -11.29
CA ILE A 82 1.40 -8.43 -9.83
C ILE A 82 0.46 -9.51 -9.33
N GLY A 83 -0.77 -9.51 -9.84
CA GLY A 83 -1.77 -10.51 -9.47
C GLY A 83 -3.18 -10.14 -9.91
N THR A 84 -4.09 -11.11 -9.78
CA THR A 84 -5.52 -10.95 -10.00
C THR A 84 -6.28 -11.36 -8.75
N TYR A 85 -7.15 -10.49 -8.25
CA TYR A 85 -7.78 -10.61 -6.94
C TYR A 85 -9.30 -10.48 -7.05
N ASN A 86 -10.02 -11.19 -6.19
CA ASN A 86 -11.46 -11.04 -6.08
C ASN A 86 -11.81 -9.68 -5.48
N ILE A 87 -12.93 -9.12 -5.95
CA ILE A 87 -13.49 -7.89 -5.42
C ILE A 87 -14.73 -8.24 -4.60
N ILE A 88 -14.79 -7.69 -3.39
CA ILE A 88 -16.01 -7.67 -2.58
C ILE A 88 -16.70 -6.33 -2.82
N MET A 89 -17.99 -6.39 -3.14
CA MET A 89 -18.81 -5.21 -3.37
C MET A 89 -19.68 -4.95 -2.13
N THR A 90 -19.71 -3.70 -1.69
CA THR A 90 -20.53 -3.25 -0.56
C THR A 90 -21.16 -1.89 -0.86
N GLU A 91 -22.23 -1.54 -0.14
CA GLU A 91 -22.86 -0.23 -0.28
C GLU A 91 -21.96 0.87 0.31
N ASP A 92 -22.00 2.06 -0.28
CA ASP A 92 -21.40 3.23 0.34
C ASP A 92 -22.25 3.71 1.52
N THR A 93 -21.82 3.40 2.73
CA THR A 93 -22.50 3.80 3.97
C THR A 93 -22.08 5.18 4.47
N TYR A 94 -21.18 5.86 3.75
CA TYR A 94 -20.65 7.16 4.15
C TYR A 94 -21.09 8.26 3.20
N ASN A 95 -21.84 9.24 3.72
CA ASN A 95 -22.20 10.44 2.96
C ASN A 95 -21.02 11.45 2.88
N ASN A 96 -19.92 11.08 2.23
CA ASN A 96 -18.74 11.93 2.07
C ASN A 96 -17.97 11.59 0.79
N ASP A 97 -17.86 12.57 -0.10
CA ASP A 97 -17.23 12.43 -1.43
C ASP A 97 -15.76 11.98 -1.39
N LEU A 98 -15.05 12.23 -0.28
CA LEU A 98 -13.66 11.77 -0.12
C LEU A 98 -13.55 10.24 -0.11
N TYR A 99 -14.60 9.55 0.33
CA TYR A 99 -14.62 8.10 0.55
C TYR A 99 -15.43 7.32 -0.48
N LYS A 100 -15.87 7.99 -1.56
CA LYS A 100 -16.59 7.36 -2.68
C LYS A 100 -15.66 6.55 -3.57
N ASP A 101 -16.26 5.59 -4.30
CA ASP A 101 -15.59 4.84 -5.35
C ASP A 101 -14.92 5.77 -6.37
N LYS A 102 -13.65 5.50 -6.67
CA LYS A 102 -12.83 6.35 -7.53
C LYS A 102 -13.14 6.18 -9.01
N LEU A 103 -13.87 5.13 -9.39
CA LEU A 103 -14.40 4.98 -10.75
C LEU A 103 -15.80 5.59 -10.89
N GLY A 104 -16.41 6.15 -9.84
CA GLY A 104 -17.66 6.90 -9.90
C GLY A 104 -18.93 6.05 -9.87
N THR A 105 -18.92 4.94 -9.14
CA THR A 105 -20.13 4.16 -8.82
C THR A 105 -20.74 4.53 -7.46
N ASP A 106 -21.95 4.03 -7.23
CA ASP A 106 -22.68 4.09 -5.95
C ASP A 106 -22.30 2.97 -4.97
N MET A 107 -21.58 1.96 -5.44
CA MET A 107 -21.04 0.86 -4.64
C MET A 107 -19.54 1.07 -4.37
N ILE A 108 -19.03 0.40 -3.36
CA ILE A 108 -17.61 0.34 -2.98
C ILE A 108 -17.05 -1.03 -3.33
N TYR A 109 -15.82 -1.02 -3.86
CA TYR A 109 -15.14 -2.19 -4.39
C TYR A 109 -13.88 -2.42 -3.57
N LEU A 110 -13.85 -3.51 -2.80
CA LEU A 110 -12.82 -3.82 -1.83
C LEU A 110 -12.01 -5.05 -2.26
N ILE A 111 -10.72 -4.99 -1.98
CA ILE A 111 -9.79 -6.12 -2.08
C ILE A 111 -9.43 -6.56 -0.67
N SER A 112 -9.49 -7.86 -0.42
CA SER A 112 -8.82 -8.46 0.74
C SER A 112 -7.32 -8.46 0.47
N ILE A 113 -6.56 -7.63 1.16
CA ILE A 113 -5.09 -7.61 1.08
C ILE A 113 -4.53 -8.96 1.56
N ASN A 114 -5.21 -9.61 2.51
CA ASN A 114 -4.85 -10.93 3.02
C ASN A 114 -5.00 -12.04 1.97
N ASP A 115 -5.87 -11.87 0.96
CA ASP A 115 -6.12 -12.87 -0.09
C ASP A 115 -5.10 -12.78 -1.23
N ASN A 116 -3.79 -12.79 -0.87
CA ASN A 116 -2.62 -12.92 -1.75
C ASN A 116 -1.94 -11.63 -2.25
N VAL A 117 -2.17 -10.46 -1.65
CA VAL A 117 -1.30 -9.29 -1.88
C VAL A 117 -0.09 -9.39 -0.93
N SER A 118 0.69 -10.46 -1.04
CA SER A 118 1.74 -10.78 -0.06
C SER A 118 3.16 -10.51 -0.56
N SER A 119 3.46 -10.74 -1.84
CA SER A 119 4.79 -10.43 -2.39
C SER A 119 4.82 -10.44 -3.92
N TYR A 120 5.81 -9.77 -4.48
CA TYR A 120 6.22 -9.85 -5.88
C TYR A 120 7.74 -9.65 -5.96
N SER A 121 8.43 -10.27 -6.93
CA SER A 121 9.85 -10.00 -7.15
C SER A 121 10.26 -10.27 -8.60
N SER A 122 10.83 -9.24 -9.23
CA SER A 122 11.51 -9.30 -10.52
C SER A 122 12.62 -8.23 -10.53
N GLY A 123 13.84 -8.63 -10.17
CA GLY A 123 14.96 -7.70 -10.01
C GLY A 123 14.69 -6.66 -8.91
N ASP A 124 14.80 -5.38 -9.26
CA ASP A 124 14.54 -4.26 -8.34
C ASP A 124 13.05 -3.98 -8.14
N VAL A 125 12.18 -4.48 -9.02
CA VAL A 125 10.73 -4.38 -8.88
C VAL A 125 10.25 -5.50 -7.96
N LYS A 126 10.12 -5.18 -6.68
CA LYS A 126 9.75 -6.16 -5.65
C LYS A 126 9.00 -5.54 -4.48
N PHE A 127 8.22 -6.37 -3.79
CA PHE A 127 7.76 -6.09 -2.44
C PHE A 127 7.48 -7.38 -1.68
N THR A 128 7.46 -7.27 -0.34
CA THR A 128 6.83 -8.25 0.55
C THR A 128 5.98 -7.46 1.54
N LEU A 129 4.75 -7.92 1.76
CA LEU A 129 3.76 -7.33 2.63
C LEU A 129 3.21 -8.40 3.58
N GLU A 130 3.50 -8.25 4.86
CA GLU A 130 2.89 -9.05 5.91
C GLU A 130 1.63 -8.40 6.46
N ILE A 131 0.71 -9.19 7.00
CA ILE A 131 -0.56 -8.72 7.56
C ILE A 131 -0.57 -8.94 9.07
N ASN A 132 -0.78 -7.88 9.85
CA ASN A 132 -0.93 -7.98 11.31
C ASN A 132 -2.25 -7.37 11.81
N THR A 133 -3.33 -7.64 11.08
CA THR A 133 -4.63 -7.08 11.36
C THR A 133 -5.73 -7.98 10.83
N THR A 134 -6.90 -7.91 11.42
CA THR A 134 -8.12 -8.51 10.86
C THR A 134 -8.89 -7.54 9.96
N ARG A 135 -8.45 -6.27 9.89
CA ARG A 135 -9.04 -5.21 9.07
C ARG A 135 -8.25 -5.05 7.78
N TYR A 136 -8.23 -6.07 6.95
CA TYR A 136 -7.32 -6.15 5.79
C TYR A 136 -7.97 -5.74 4.46
N TYR A 137 -9.04 -4.95 4.48
CA TYR A 137 -9.72 -4.52 3.27
C TYR A 137 -9.32 -3.11 2.86
N ALA A 138 -8.97 -2.96 1.59
CA ALA A 138 -8.67 -1.69 0.94
C ALA A 138 -9.53 -1.56 -0.32
N ASN A 139 -9.87 -0.33 -0.71
CA ASN A 139 -10.52 -0.11 -2.00
C ASN A 139 -9.59 -0.56 -3.14
N ASP A 140 -10.16 -1.04 -4.25
CA ASP A 140 -9.41 -1.53 -5.41
C ASP A 140 -8.45 -0.49 -6.01
N VAL A 141 -8.87 0.76 -6.18
CA VAL A 141 -7.96 1.84 -6.62
C VAL A 141 -6.93 2.20 -5.55
N THR A 142 -7.31 2.13 -4.26
CA THR A 142 -6.37 2.35 -3.14
C THR A 142 -5.30 1.25 -3.11
N THR A 143 -5.68 0.01 -3.42
CA THR A 143 -4.76 -1.12 -3.57
C THR A 143 -3.78 -0.89 -4.72
N ALA A 144 -4.26 -0.42 -5.89
CA ALA A 144 -3.37 -0.05 -7.00
C ALA A 144 -2.33 0.99 -6.59
N SER A 145 -2.78 2.02 -5.86
CA SER A 145 -1.92 3.10 -5.38
C SER A 145 -0.88 2.62 -4.36
N LEU A 146 -1.27 1.80 -3.39
CA LEU A 146 -0.34 1.19 -2.42
C LEU A 146 0.70 0.30 -3.12
N LEU A 147 0.26 -0.56 -4.05
CA LEU A 147 1.15 -1.42 -4.83
C LEU A 147 2.18 -0.62 -5.61
N GLY A 148 1.77 0.46 -6.29
CA GLY A 148 2.69 1.35 -7.00
C GLY A 148 3.78 1.91 -6.09
N ALA A 149 3.40 2.40 -4.91
CA ALA A 149 4.36 2.95 -3.96
C ALA A 149 5.35 1.90 -3.44
N MET A 150 4.87 0.71 -3.08
CA MET A 150 5.74 -0.38 -2.61
C MET A 150 6.71 -0.85 -3.70
N LEU A 151 6.20 -1.07 -4.92
CA LEU A 151 7.00 -1.53 -6.06
C LEU A 151 8.05 -0.49 -6.49
N ASN A 152 7.73 0.81 -6.45
CA ASN A 152 8.69 1.88 -6.75
C ASN A 152 9.83 1.95 -5.74
N THR A 153 9.57 1.61 -4.47
CA THR A 153 10.63 1.58 -3.45
C THR A 153 11.46 0.30 -3.45
N GLY A 154 10.89 -0.82 -3.89
CA GLY A 154 11.59 -2.10 -3.92
C GLY A 154 11.87 -2.72 -2.54
N TYR A 155 11.14 -2.32 -1.49
CA TYR A 155 11.34 -2.81 -0.11
C TYR A 155 10.58 -4.11 0.17
N SER A 156 11.11 -4.97 1.05
CA SER A 156 10.60 -6.34 1.27
C SER A 156 10.23 -6.65 2.73
N ASP A 157 9.89 -5.63 3.49
CA ASP A 157 9.62 -5.67 4.94
C ASP A 157 8.41 -4.82 5.32
N PHE A 158 7.46 -4.64 4.40
CA PHE A 158 6.22 -3.92 4.71
C PHE A 158 5.31 -4.76 5.60
N ASN A 159 4.56 -4.08 6.47
CA ASN A 159 3.54 -4.71 7.29
C ASN A 159 2.26 -3.86 7.31
N PHE A 160 1.17 -4.46 6.84
CA PHE A 160 -0.16 -3.89 6.80
C PHE A 160 -0.85 -4.03 8.15
N ASN A 161 -1.27 -2.91 8.73
CA ASN A 161 -1.77 -2.84 10.10
C ASN A 161 -3.27 -2.45 10.18
N GLY A 162 -3.88 -2.03 9.07
CA GLY A 162 -5.33 -1.82 9.04
C GLY A 162 -5.87 -1.09 7.83
N GLY A 163 -7.11 -1.39 7.50
CA GLY A 163 -8.00 -0.69 6.58
C GLY A 163 -9.42 -0.81 7.13
N SER A 164 -10.40 -1.09 6.26
CA SER A 164 -11.78 -1.37 6.65
C SER A 164 -12.00 -2.86 6.97
N ASN A 165 -13.23 -3.20 7.38
CA ASN A 165 -13.74 -4.56 7.21
C ASN A 165 -14.25 -4.78 5.77
N ASP A 166 -14.82 -5.96 5.52
CA ASP A 166 -15.43 -6.41 4.26
C ASP A 166 -16.69 -5.64 3.86
N GLU A 167 -17.34 -4.97 4.81
CA GLU A 167 -18.49 -4.08 4.55
C GLU A 167 -18.05 -2.62 4.28
N GLY A 168 -16.75 -2.33 4.27
CA GLY A 168 -16.22 -0.98 4.10
C GLY A 168 -16.27 -0.12 5.36
N LEU A 169 -16.70 -0.69 6.49
CA LEU A 169 -16.81 0.00 7.76
C LEU A 169 -15.44 0.18 8.43
N SER A 170 -15.24 1.37 8.99
CA SER A 170 -14.14 1.64 9.90
C SER A 170 -14.42 0.97 11.25
N THR A 171 -13.59 0.00 11.63
CA THR A 171 -13.76 -0.83 12.84
C THR A 171 -12.52 -0.76 13.76
N GLY A 172 -12.66 -1.28 14.99
CA GLY A 172 -11.55 -1.32 15.96
C GLY A 172 -11.21 0.03 16.60
N GLY A 173 -12.22 0.88 16.83
CA GLY A 173 -12.03 2.22 17.42
C GLY A 173 -11.52 3.29 16.44
N SER A 174 -11.12 2.91 15.23
CA SER A 174 -10.86 3.88 14.15
C SER A 174 -12.18 4.42 13.62
N THR A 175 -12.21 5.73 13.33
CA THR A 175 -13.33 6.40 12.66
C THR A 175 -12.98 6.84 11.24
N SER A 176 -11.79 6.47 10.74
CA SER A 176 -11.23 7.02 9.50
C SER A 176 -11.00 6.04 8.36
N HIS A 177 -10.99 4.72 8.60
CA HIS A 177 -10.77 3.71 7.55
C HIS A 177 -12.03 3.42 6.72
N LYS A 178 -12.72 4.47 6.34
CA LYS A 178 -13.99 4.41 5.62
C LYS A 178 -13.74 3.91 4.20
N ASN A 179 -14.51 2.91 3.78
CA ASN A 179 -14.49 2.33 2.44
C ASN A 179 -13.10 1.86 1.97
N GLY A 180 -12.21 1.51 2.90
CA GLY A 180 -10.85 1.04 2.59
C GLY A 180 -9.96 2.09 1.91
N MET A 181 -10.25 3.39 2.07
CA MET A 181 -9.52 4.49 1.43
C MET A 181 -8.38 5.06 2.30
N ASN A 182 -8.38 4.75 3.59
CA ASN A 182 -7.30 5.09 4.52
C ASN A 182 -6.76 3.79 5.11
N LEU A 183 -5.44 3.67 5.16
CA LEU A 183 -4.73 2.47 5.59
C LEU A 183 -3.69 2.82 6.66
N ASP A 184 -3.46 1.87 7.57
CA ASP A 184 -2.38 1.87 8.53
C ASP A 184 -1.29 0.90 8.07
N MET A 185 -0.05 1.37 8.05
CA MET A 185 1.15 0.57 7.81
C MET A 185 2.07 0.69 9.02
N ARG A 186 2.89 -0.33 9.29
CA ARG A 186 4.00 -0.16 10.24
C ARG A 186 5.09 0.73 9.65
N TYR A 187 5.88 1.31 10.55
CA TYR A 187 7.11 2.02 10.18
C TYR A 187 8.19 1.05 9.69
N LEU A 188 9.00 1.50 8.75
CA LEU A 188 10.16 0.74 8.25
C LEU A 188 11.31 0.77 9.27
N ARG A 189 11.96 -0.39 9.47
CA ARG A 189 13.06 -0.56 10.42
C ARG A 189 14.39 -0.62 9.70
N LYS A 190 15.45 -0.16 10.37
CA LYS A 190 16.83 -0.29 9.88
C LYS A 190 17.29 -1.74 9.73
N ASP A 191 16.73 -2.64 10.55
CA ASP A 191 17.03 -4.07 10.50
C ASP A 191 16.15 -4.84 9.50
N GLU A 192 15.27 -4.13 8.78
CA GLU A 192 14.40 -4.66 7.74
C GLU A 192 13.51 -5.85 8.18
N SER A 193 13.24 -5.97 9.48
CA SER A 193 12.53 -7.14 10.02
C SER A 193 11.00 -7.10 9.87
N GLY A 194 10.41 -5.96 9.48
CA GLY A 194 8.95 -5.77 9.45
C GLY A 194 8.26 -5.73 10.83
N ASN A 195 9.04 -5.88 11.91
CA ASN A 195 8.55 -5.90 13.30
C ASN A 195 8.05 -4.53 13.79
N GLY A 196 7.46 -4.49 14.99
CA GLY A 196 6.87 -3.28 15.54
C GLY A 196 7.92 -2.20 15.88
N ILE A 197 7.53 -0.93 15.70
CA ILE A 197 8.24 0.24 16.25
C ILE A 197 7.31 0.99 17.19
N HIS A 198 7.78 1.21 18.41
CA HIS A 198 7.13 2.07 19.40
C HIS A 198 7.98 3.33 19.57
N LEU A 199 7.61 4.40 18.87
CA LEU A 199 8.40 5.64 18.77
C LEU A 199 8.64 6.39 20.09
N ASN A 200 7.96 6.00 21.17
CA ASN A 200 8.23 6.49 22.51
C ASN A 200 9.39 5.75 23.21
N LEU A 201 9.89 4.64 22.67
CA LEU A 201 11.06 3.92 23.20
C LEU A 201 12.36 4.43 22.56
N ASN A 202 13.49 4.33 23.26
CA ASN A 202 14.82 4.73 22.78
C ASN A 202 15.69 3.53 22.32
N SER A 203 15.16 2.30 22.28
CA SER A 203 15.95 1.15 21.86
C SER A 203 16.15 1.12 20.35
N GLU A 204 17.34 0.77 19.89
CA GLU A 204 17.58 0.55 18.45
C GLU A 204 17.07 -0.83 17.99
N THR A 205 17.14 -1.82 18.89
CA THR A 205 16.74 -3.20 18.64
C THR A 205 15.59 -3.63 19.57
N GLY A 206 15.06 -4.83 19.34
CA GLY A 206 13.94 -5.41 20.09
C GLY A 206 12.67 -5.55 19.26
N ASP A 207 11.64 -6.14 19.86
CA ASP A 207 10.30 -6.25 19.27
C ASP A 207 9.24 -5.92 20.34
N PRO A 208 8.70 -4.68 20.34
CA PRO A 208 9.01 -3.59 19.41
C PRO A 208 10.37 -2.94 19.71
N CYS A 209 11.01 -2.36 18.69
CA CYS A 209 12.12 -1.42 18.89
C CYS A 209 11.59 0.02 19.09
N GLY A 210 12.50 0.92 19.44
CA GLY A 210 12.23 2.35 19.60
C GLY A 210 12.58 3.18 18.37
N TRP A 211 12.53 4.51 18.53
CA TRP A 211 12.80 5.45 17.44
C TRP A 211 14.19 5.29 16.83
N LYS A 212 15.20 4.83 17.60
CA LYS A 212 16.55 4.56 17.09
C LYS A 212 16.56 3.44 16.03
N GLY A 213 15.58 2.54 16.06
CA GLY A 213 15.41 1.47 15.08
C GLY A 213 14.62 1.88 13.83
N LEU A 214 14.03 3.09 13.80
CA LEU A 214 13.33 3.62 12.63
C LEU A 214 14.32 3.91 11.50
N ASP A 215 14.00 3.42 10.30
CA ASP A 215 14.71 3.82 9.08
C ASP A 215 14.05 5.06 8.47
N VAL A 216 14.55 6.22 8.86
CA VAL A 216 13.99 7.51 8.43
C VAL A 216 14.13 7.75 6.93
N GLU A 217 15.21 7.26 6.32
CA GLU A 217 15.47 7.45 4.89
C GLU A 217 14.48 6.62 4.07
N ARG A 218 14.40 5.31 4.36
CA ARG A 218 13.45 4.41 3.68
C ARG A 218 12.01 4.84 3.93
N GLN A 219 11.68 5.26 5.16
CA GLN A 219 10.35 5.75 5.50
C GLN A 219 9.97 7.00 4.70
N ASN A 220 10.87 7.97 4.57
CA ASN A 220 10.62 9.18 3.79
C ASN A 220 10.52 8.88 2.30
N ASN A 221 11.34 7.98 1.77
CA ASN A 221 11.24 7.55 0.39
C ASN A 221 9.88 6.90 0.10
N PHE A 222 9.43 5.99 0.96
CA PHE A 222 8.10 5.38 0.83
C PHE A 222 6.97 6.41 0.93
N ILE A 223 7.08 7.40 1.81
CA ILE A 223 6.12 8.51 1.90
C ILE A 223 6.09 9.35 0.62
N CYS A 224 7.24 9.61 0.01
CA CYS A 224 7.32 10.31 -1.28
C CYS A 224 6.61 9.51 -2.37
N GLU A 225 6.81 8.19 -2.41
CA GLU A 225 6.15 7.32 -3.38
C GLU A 225 4.65 7.20 -3.12
N LEU A 226 4.19 7.12 -1.87
CA LEU A 226 2.76 7.25 -1.54
C LEU A 226 2.19 8.55 -2.10
N LYS A 227 2.85 9.70 -1.88
CA LYS A 227 2.39 10.98 -2.45
C LYS A 227 2.35 10.96 -3.97
N ARG A 228 3.35 10.33 -4.62
CA ARG A 228 3.40 10.15 -6.08
C ARG A 228 2.15 9.43 -6.60
N PHE A 229 1.68 8.41 -5.90
CA PHE A 229 0.47 7.66 -6.26
C PHE A 229 -0.84 8.24 -5.68
N GLY A 230 -0.83 9.52 -5.27
CA GLY A 230 -2.05 10.27 -4.94
C GLY A 230 -2.47 10.22 -3.47
N TRP A 231 -1.64 9.71 -2.56
CA TRP A 231 -1.92 9.77 -1.13
C TRP A 231 -1.78 11.22 -0.61
N GLY A 232 -2.88 11.80 -0.15
CA GLY A 232 -2.91 13.21 0.26
C GLY A 232 -2.31 13.47 1.64
N VAL A 233 -2.87 12.85 2.69
CA VAL A 233 -2.46 13.09 4.08
C VAL A 233 -1.80 11.84 4.64
N ILE A 234 -0.53 11.98 5.01
CA ILE A 234 0.21 10.95 5.74
C ILE A 234 0.22 11.34 7.21
N LYS A 235 -0.25 10.43 8.07
CA LYS A 235 -0.24 10.61 9.53
C LYS A 235 0.87 9.78 10.13
N GLY A 236 1.70 10.44 10.93
CA GLY A 236 2.76 9.80 11.70
C GLY A 236 2.69 10.23 13.16
N TRP A 237 3.11 9.33 14.04
CA TRP A 237 3.48 9.65 15.41
C TRP A 237 4.75 10.49 15.40
N LYS A 238 4.75 11.53 16.22
CA LYS A 238 5.95 12.31 16.46
C LYS A 238 6.93 11.47 17.28
N TYR A 239 8.23 11.61 17.03
CA TYR A 239 9.29 10.90 17.76
C TYR A 239 10.54 11.74 17.94
N TRP A 240 11.28 11.46 19.02
CA TRP A 240 12.37 12.31 19.48
C TRP A 240 13.68 11.76 18.94
N ASP A 241 14.54 12.61 18.38
CA ASP A 241 15.81 12.19 17.79
C ASP A 241 16.97 12.87 18.53
N SER A 242 17.39 12.28 19.65
CA SER A 242 18.64 12.65 20.35
C SER A 242 19.19 11.49 21.16
N ASP A 243 20.50 11.26 21.06
CA ASP A 243 21.18 10.07 21.62
C ASP A 243 21.03 9.89 23.13
N SER A 244 20.84 10.99 23.87
CA SER A 244 20.81 11.05 25.34
C SER A 244 19.41 11.24 25.96
N SER A 245 18.33 11.29 25.16
CA SER A 245 16.98 11.57 25.68
C SER A 245 16.39 10.38 26.46
N PRO A 246 15.60 10.64 27.53
CA PRO A 246 14.87 9.63 28.29
C PRO A 246 13.67 9.05 27.52
N ASN A 247 13.21 7.87 27.95
CA ASN A 247 12.24 7.01 27.28
C ASN A 247 10.76 7.46 27.37
N THR A 248 10.43 8.65 27.88
CA THR A 248 9.02 9.11 27.95
C THR A 248 8.86 10.62 27.80
N GLY A 249 7.72 11.06 27.25
CA GLY A 249 7.38 12.46 27.04
C GLY A 249 7.30 13.32 28.32
N PRO A 250 6.74 12.83 29.46
CA PRO A 250 6.74 13.58 30.72
C PRO A 250 8.15 13.87 31.25
N ILE A 251 9.07 12.91 31.13
CA ILE A 251 10.46 13.04 31.63
C ILE A 251 11.30 13.93 30.70
N TRP A 252 10.89 14.11 29.44
CA TRP A 252 11.60 14.97 28.49
C TRP A 252 11.61 16.44 28.88
N GLY A 253 10.52 16.96 29.48
CA GLY A 253 10.48 18.35 29.93
C GLY A 253 11.55 18.64 30.97
N GLU A 254 11.69 17.73 31.94
CA GLU A 254 12.67 17.81 33.03
C GLU A 254 14.10 17.54 32.52
N TRP A 255 14.27 16.52 31.68
CA TRP A 255 15.57 16.21 31.10
C TRP A 255 16.06 17.27 30.13
N TYR A 256 15.19 17.87 29.31
CA TYR A 256 15.60 18.95 28.39
C TYR A 256 16.13 20.17 29.16
N VAL A 257 15.52 20.47 30.31
CA VAL A 257 16.02 21.52 31.21
C VAL A 257 17.41 21.15 31.74
N ALA A 258 17.62 19.90 32.17
CA ALA A 258 18.93 19.43 32.62
C ALA A 258 19.99 19.43 31.50
N TRP A 259 19.67 18.85 30.33
CA TRP A 259 20.53 18.79 29.16
C TRP A 259 20.96 20.18 28.68
N ARG A 260 20.05 21.16 28.65
CA ARG A 260 20.36 22.57 28.34
C ARG A 260 21.36 23.20 29.30
N ASN A 261 21.32 22.82 30.57
CA ASN A 261 22.27 23.33 31.56
C ASN A 261 23.66 22.71 31.38
N GLU A 262 23.72 21.44 30.94
CA GLU A 262 24.97 20.72 30.70
C GLU A 262 25.61 21.08 29.34
N HIS A 263 24.81 21.52 28.37
CA HIS A 263 25.25 21.86 27.00
C HIS A 263 24.91 23.32 26.66
N PRO A 264 25.44 24.31 27.40
CA PRO A 264 25.06 25.72 27.24
C PRO A 264 25.50 26.34 25.89
N GLY A 265 26.39 25.67 25.15
CA GLY A 265 26.86 26.08 23.82
C GLY A 265 26.08 25.46 22.66
N GLU A 266 25.25 24.44 22.92
CA GLU A 266 24.43 23.79 21.90
C GLU A 266 23.19 24.65 21.60
N THR A 267 23.09 25.15 20.38
CA THR A 267 21.94 25.96 19.94
C THR A 267 20.79 25.12 19.39
N GLU A 268 21.05 23.85 19.07
CA GLU A 268 20.07 22.94 18.49
C GLU A 268 19.43 22.06 19.56
N ARG A 269 18.12 22.24 19.77
CA ARG A 269 17.33 21.40 20.67
C ARG A 269 17.15 20.01 20.06
N PRO A 270 17.20 18.92 20.84
CA PRO A 270 16.69 17.60 20.46
C PRO A 270 15.35 17.71 19.72
N ILE A 271 15.30 17.26 18.47
CA ILE A 271 14.22 17.63 17.56
C ILE A 271 13.04 16.66 17.72
N LEU A 272 11.87 17.26 17.84
CA LEU A 272 10.58 16.61 17.67
C LEU A 272 10.36 16.37 16.17
N LYS A 273 10.68 15.17 15.67
CA LYS A 273 10.43 14.84 14.27
C LYS A 273 8.98 14.41 14.07
N HIS A 274 8.47 14.76 12.90
CA HIS A 274 7.15 14.41 12.38
C HIS A 274 7.29 13.25 11.40
#